data_AF-A0A2S2R599-F1
#
_entry.id   AF-A0A2S2R599-F1
#
_cell.length_a   1.000
_cell.length_b   1.000
_cell.length_c   1.000
_cell.angle_alpha   90.00
_cell.angle_beta   90.00
_cell.angle_gamma   90.00
#
_symmetry.space_group_name_H-M   'P 1'
#
loop_
_entity.id
_entity.type
_entity.pdbx_description
1 polymer ?
#
loop_
_entity_poly.entity_id
_entity_poly.type
_entity_poly.pdbx_seq_one_letter_code
_entity_poly.pdbx_strand_id
1 'polypeptide(L)'
;MVSSLERYKPVKLEGRPLVLTKEGKLQVSRPRHIHSAIAGAKKYLKPELLQPLLGQLDGSVNVPEGGSVTLSRVFLNEYLQAFGSVPDIVVWSGSTDKTILKRLKLPNIRKILNLQAKGDKWGNFALTLEDMLKNNKIIHTINLGQVNKRGNMLGLAEAHNQIFNDQHTITHCHDPITDVILTRCIFNIVINSMGSLKLFRYCRKGKVLNNTSNIK
;
A
#
# COMPACT_ATOMS: atom_id res chain seq x y z
N MET A 1 7.73 8.81 -22.78
CA MET A 1 6.51 7.98 -22.84
C MET A 1 5.84 8.05 -21.48
N VAL A 2 4.67 8.67 -21.39
CA VAL A 2 3.89 8.72 -20.15
C VAL A 2 3.36 7.30 -19.89
N SER A 3 3.77 6.69 -18.79
CA SER A 3 3.31 5.35 -18.43
C SER A 3 1.79 5.39 -18.18
N SER A 4 1.02 4.38 -18.56
CA SER A 4 -0.44 4.35 -18.30
C SER A 4 -0.78 4.46 -16.80
N LEU A 5 0.21 4.23 -15.93
CA LEU A 5 0.13 4.35 -14.47
C LEU A 5 0.18 5.81 -13.97
N GLU A 6 0.50 6.78 -14.83
CA GLU A 6 0.45 8.21 -14.53
C GLU A 6 -0.93 8.83 -14.78
N ARG A 7 -1.89 8.06 -15.32
CA ARG A 7 -3.24 8.54 -15.61
C ARG A 7 -4.01 9.02 -14.37
N TYR A 8 -3.63 8.58 -13.17
CA TYR A 8 -4.24 9.00 -11.91
C TYR A 8 -3.23 9.67 -10.97
N LYS A 9 -3.68 10.77 -10.37
CA LYS A 9 -3.05 11.34 -9.20
C LYS A 9 -3.52 10.52 -7.98
N PRO A 10 -2.59 10.01 -7.14
CA PRO A 10 -2.97 9.30 -5.92
C PRO A 10 -3.86 10.18 -5.03
N VAL A 11 -4.90 9.59 -4.47
CA VAL A 11 -5.79 10.25 -3.52
C VAL A 11 -5.53 9.68 -2.13
N LYS A 12 -5.31 10.57 -1.16
CA LYS A 12 -5.22 10.19 0.24
C LYS A 12 -6.61 9.87 0.77
N LEU A 13 -6.71 8.78 1.54
CA LEU A 13 -7.94 8.41 2.23
C LEU A 13 -8.05 9.21 3.53
N GLU A 14 -9.01 10.13 3.57
CA GLU A 14 -9.25 11.08 4.65
C GLU A 14 -10.66 10.91 5.19
N GLY A 15 -10.79 10.99 6.51
CA GLY A 15 -12.03 10.71 7.22
C GLY A 15 -11.78 10.08 8.58
N ARG A 16 -12.87 9.84 9.31
CA ARG A 16 -12.78 9.27 10.66
C ARG A 16 -12.02 7.94 10.64
N PRO A 17 -10.97 7.78 11.46
CA PRO A 17 -10.16 6.56 11.48
C PRO A 17 -10.99 5.30 11.70
N LEU A 18 -10.53 4.19 11.13
CA LEU A 18 -11.12 2.88 11.38
C LEU A 18 -10.34 2.16 12.49
N VAL A 19 -11.06 1.52 13.40
CA VAL A 19 -10.51 0.75 14.50
C VAL A 19 -10.85 -0.71 14.29
N LEU A 20 -9.87 -1.56 14.54
CA LEU A 20 -10.07 -2.99 14.63
C LEU A 20 -10.50 -3.37 16.06
N THR A 21 -11.67 -3.97 16.21
CA THR A 21 -12.13 -4.48 17.51
C THR A 21 -11.34 -5.73 17.91
N LYS A 22 -11.43 -6.13 19.18
CA LYS A 22 -10.82 -7.39 19.67
C LYS A 22 -11.36 -8.61 18.91
N GLU A 23 -12.61 -8.54 18.45
CA GLU A 23 -13.30 -9.56 17.66
C GLU A 23 -12.95 -9.48 16.16
N GLY A 24 -11.98 -8.63 15.78
CA GLY A 24 -11.51 -8.49 14.40
C GLY A 24 -12.47 -7.76 13.46
N LYS A 25 -13.48 -7.07 13.98
CA LYS A 25 -14.42 -6.27 13.17
C LYS A 25 -13.88 -4.85 12.97
N LEU A 26 -14.08 -4.29 11.78
CA LEU A 26 -13.83 -2.87 11.55
C LEU A 26 -15.01 -2.04 12.06
N GLN A 27 -14.70 -0.97 12.77
CA GLN A 27 -15.66 0.04 13.21
C GLN A 27 -15.06 1.44 13.05
N VAL A 28 -15.91 2.45 12.91
CA VAL A 28 -15.45 3.85 12.98
C VAL A 28 -14.92 4.13 14.38
N SER A 29 -13.80 4.86 14.45
CA SER A 29 -13.19 5.27 15.71
C SER A 29 -14.15 6.11 16.56
N ARG A 30 -14.10 5.91 17.87
CA ARG A 30 -14.76 6.76 18.87
C ARG A 30 -13.67 7.58 19.58
N PRO A 31 -14.00 8.70 20.23
CA PRO A 31 -13.01 9.55 20.92
C PRO A 31 -12.08 8.76 21.85
N ARG A 32 -12.62 7.80 22.62
CA ARG A 32 -11.82 6.92 23.49
C ARG A 32 -10.74 6.12 22.74
N HIS A 33 -11.03 5.65 21.52
CA HIS A 33 -10.06 4.89 20.73
C HIS A 33 -8.92 5.79 20.26
N ILE A 34 -9.26 7.03 19.89
CA ILE A 34 -8.28 8.05 19.49
C ILE A 34 -7.37 8.40 20.68
N HIS A 35 -7.95 8.66 21.86
CA HIS A 35 -7.16 8.93 23.07
C HIS A 35 -6.21 7.78 23.42
N SER A 36 -6.69 6.53 23.38
CA SER A 36 -5.83 5.36 23.62
C SER A 36 -4.73 5.22 22.57
N ALA A 37 -5.03 5.48 21.29
CA ALA A 37 -4.04 5.44 20.22
C ALA A 37 -2.96 6.51 20.39
N ILE A 38 -3.34 7.74 20.76
CA ILE A 38 -2.41 8.84 21.06
C ILE A 38 -1.52 8.50 22.25
N ALA A 39 -2.10 7.99 23.35
CA ALA A 39 -1.34 7.58 24.52
C ALA A 39 -0.32 6.48 24.20
N GLY A 40 -0.72 5.48 23.40
CA GLY A 40 0.18 4.45 22.88
C GLY A 40 1.29 5.03 22.00
N ALA A 41 0.94 5.87 21.04
CA ALA A 41 1.90 6.50 20.14
C ALA A 41 2.96 7.31 20.92
N LYS A 42 2.54 8.12 21.90
CA LYS A 42 3.45 8.87 22.77
C LYS A 42 4.43 7.99 23.55
N LYS A 43 4.01 6.77 23.92
CA LYS A 43 4.85 5.83 24.67
C LYS A 43 5.90 5.14 23.81
N TYR A 44 5.59 4.86 22.54
CA TYR A 44 6.41 3.97 21.70
C TYR A 44 7.10 4.66 20.52
N LEU A 45 6.67 5.86 20.12
CA LEU A 45 7.23 6.56 18.97
C LEU A 45 8.19 7.67 19.38
N LYS A 46 9.26 7.82 18.59
CA LYS A 46 10.18 8.96 18.70
C LYS A 46 9.48 10.26 18.27
N PRO A 47 9.89 11.42 18.80
CA PRO A 47 9.27 12.71 18.47
C PRO A 47 9.14 13.00 16.97
N GLU A 48 10.17 12.66 16.19
CA GLU A 48 10.24 12.83 14.74
C GLU A 48 9.13 12.08 13.99
N LEU A 49 8.67 10.94 14.52
CA LEU A 49 7.57 10.15 13.96
C LEU A 49 6.22 10.52 14.58
N LEU A 50 6.25 10.92 15.85
CA LEU A 50 5.06 11.22 16.63
C LEU A 50 4.36 12.48 16.11
N GLN A 51 5.09 13.57 15.88
CA GLN A 51 4.48 14.85 15.48
C GLN A 51 3.74 14.77 14.13
N PRO A 52 4.34 14.21 13.06
CA PRO A 52 3.63 14.03 11.79
C PRO A 52 2.40 13.11 11.95
N LEU A 53 2.53 12.03 12.72
CA LEU A 53 1.41 11.10 12.95
C LEU A 53 0.24 11.78 13.67
N LEU A 54 0.52 12.57 14.71
CA LEU A 54 -0.52 13.30 15.44
C LEU A 54 -1.19 14.35 14.56
N GLY A 55 -0.43 15.06 13.71
CA GLY A 55 -1.00 15.99 12.73
C GLY A 55 -1.92 15.30 11.72
N GLN A 56 -1.53 14.12 11.20
CA GLN A 56 -2.39 13.33 10.31
C GLN A 56 -3.66 12.84 11.02
N LEU A 57 -3.54 12.40 12.28
CA LEU A 57 -4.67 11.92 13.06
C LEU A 57 -5.65 13.05 13.37
N ASP A 58 -5.15 14.23 13.73
CA ASP A 58 -5.97 15.41 14.00
C ASP A 58 -6.77 15.83 12.75
N GLY A 59 -6.10 15.95 11.61
CA GLY A 59 -6.76 16.25 10.33
C GLY A 59 -7.79 15.19 9.90
N SER A 60 -7.58 13.93 10.29
CA SER A 60 -8.54 12.84 10.02
C SER A 60 -9.77 12.86 10.94
N VAL A 61 -9.62 13.34 12.18
CA VAL A 61 -10.71 13.44 13.15
C VAL A 61 -11.53 14.71 12.93
N ASN A 62 -10.85 15.82 12.62
CA ASN A 62 -11.43 17.15 12.48
C ASN A 62 -11.64 17.54 11.01
N VAL A 63 -12.14 16.60 10.18
CA VAL A 63 -12.46 16.92 8.78
C VAL A 63 -13.46 18.08 8.76
N PRO A 64 -13.14 19.22 8.12
CA PRO A 64 -14.03 20.37 8.08
C PRO A 64 -15.40 20.01 7.51
N GLU A 65 -16.44 20.71 7.94
CA GLU A 65 -17.77 20.57 7.35
C GLU A 65 -17.69 20.96 5.86
N GLY A 66 -18.05 20.03 4.96
CA GLY A 66 -17.85 20.16 3.51
C GLY A 66 -16.49 19.66 2.97
N GLY A 67 -15.60 19.14 3.82
CA GLY A 67 -14.38 18.46 3.41
C GLY A 67 -14.63 17.14 2.69
N SER A 68 -13.75 16.76 1.76
CA SER A 68 -13.88 15.51 1.00
C SER A 68 -13.58 14.30 1.89
N VAL A 69 -14.60 13.52 2.23
CA VAL A 69 -14.43 12.25 2.97
C VAL A 69 -14.18 11.12 1.99
N THR A 70 -12.91 10.86 1.70
CA THR A 70 -12.47 9.80 0.79
C THR A 70 -12.33 8.44 1.48
N LEU A 71 -12.24 8.40 2.82
CA LEU A 71 -12.33 7.16 3.62
C LEU A 71 -13.81 6.78 3.85
N SER A 72 -14.51 6.44 2.76
CA SER A 72 -15.87 5.91 2.81
C SER A 72 -16.00 4.69 1.89
N ARG A 73 -16.96 3.81 2.18
CA ARG A 73 -17.20 2.65 1.30
C ARG A 73 -17.63 3.07 -0.10
N VAL A 74 -18.40 4.14 -0.21
CA VAL A 74 -18.89 4.68 -1.49
C VAL A 74 -17.71 5.12 -2.33
N PHE A 75 -16.89 6.03 -1.80
CA PHE A 75 -15.71 6.54 -2.49
C PHE A 75 -14.74 5.41 -2.85
N LEU A 76 -14.45 4.49 -1.92
CA LEU A 76 -13.53 3.38 -2.18
C LEU A 76 -14.04 2.46 -3.30
N ASN A 77 -15.34 2.19 -3.35
CA ASN A 77 -15.92 1.38 -4.42
C ASN A 77 -15.84 2.09 -5.76
N GLU A 78 -16.20 3.38 -5.83
CA GLU A 78 -16.13 4.18 -7.05
C GLU A 78 -14.69 4.31 -7.55
N TYR A 79 -13.76 4.60 -6.65
CA TYR A 79 -12.34 4.73 -6.96
C TYR A 79 -11.74 3.43 -7.49
N LEU A 80 -12.09 2.29 -6.88
CA LEU A 80 -11.57 0.97 -7.28
C LEU A 80 -12.23 0.41 -8.54
N GLN A 81 -13.48 0.75 -8.81
CA GLN A 81 -14.23 0.27 -9.99
C GLN A 81 -14.23 1.27 -11.13
N ALA A 82 -13.48 2.36 -11.00
CA ALA A 82 -13.29 3.32 -12.08
C ALA A 82 -12.92 2.55 -13.36
N PHE A 83 -13.62 2.85 -14.46
CA PHE A 83 -13.48 2.20 -15.78
C PHE A 83 -14.06 0.78 -15.93
N GLY A 84 -14.97 0.38 -15.04
CA GLY A 84 -15.73 -0.86 -15.19
C GLY A 84 -14.86 -2.12 -15.15
N SER A 85 -13.66 -2.01 -14.58
CA SER A 85 -12.69 -3.10 -14.52
C SER A 85 -12.46 -3.54 -13.08
N VAL A 86 -12.22 -4.84 -12.90
CA VAL A 86 -11.92 -5.45 -11.59
C VAL A 86 -10.46 -5.12 -11.22
N PRO A 87 -10.17 -4.37 -10.14
CA PRO A 87 -8.84 -3.87 -9.86
C PRO A 87 -7.84 -4.97 -9.45
N ASP A 88 -6.58 -4.74 -9.80
CA ASP A 88 -5.40 -5.38 -9.21
C ASP A 88 -4.70 -4.35 -8.32
N ILE A 89 -4.38 -4.72 -7.08
CA ILE A 89 -3.72 -3.82 -6.11
C ILE A 89 -2.25 -4.21 -5.99
N VAL A 90 -1.35 -3.23 -6.06
CA VAL A 90 0.09 -3.41 -5.85
C VAL A 90 0.48 -2.74 -4.54
N VAL A 91 1.22 -3.45 -3.69
CA VAL A 91 1.68 -2.97 -2.37
C VAL A 91 3.18 -3.20 -2.19
N TRP A 92 3.84 -2.40 -1.35
CA TRP A 92 5.23 -2.61 -0.95
C TRP A 92 5.31 -3.28 0.42
N SER A 93 5.89 -4.48 0.50
CA SER A 93 6.01 -5.26 1.74
C SER A 93 4.70 -5.35 2.54
N GLY A 94 3.58 -5.49 1.82
CA GLY A 94 2.25 -5.09 2.29
C GLY A 94 1.49 -6.14 3.10
N SER A 95 2.14 -6.80 4.06
CA SER A 95 1.47 -7.75 4.95
C SER A 95 0.35 -7.08 5.76
N THR A 96 0.62 -5.86 6.26
CA THR A 96 -0.37 -5.00 6.91
C THR A 96 -1.47 -4.58 5.95
N ASP A 97 -1.11 -4.12 4.74
CA ASP A 97 -2.04 -3.67 3.70
C ASP A 97 -3.02 -4.76 3.29
N LYS A 98 -2.52 -5.97 3.03
CA LYS A 98 -3.35 -7.15 2.74
C LYS A 98 -4.39 -7.37 3.84
N THR A 99 -3.98 -7.19 5.09
CA THR A 99 -4.86 -7.39 6.24
C THR A 99 -5.92 -6.28 6.33
N ILE A 100 -5.54 -5.04 6.07
CA ILE A 100 -6.47 -3.90 5.97
C ILE A 100 -7.48 -4.14 4.83
N LEU A 101 -7.02 -4.47 3.62
CA LEU A 101 -7.86 -4.71 2.45
C LEU A 101 -8.88 -5.84 2.68
N LYS A 102 -8.45 -6.97 3.27
CA LYS A 102 -9.35 -8.07 3.64
C LYS A 102 -10.44 -7.60 4.60
N ARG A 103 -10.08 -6.78 5.58
CA ARG A 103 -11.00 -6.30 6.62
C ARG A 103 -11.96 -5.24 6.12
N LEU A 104 -11.52 -4.39 5.19
CA LEU A 104 -12.38 -3.41 4.50
C LEU A 104 -13.48 -4.09 3.70
N LYS A 105 -13.36 -5.39 3.42
CA LYS A 105 -14.32 -6.19 2.64
C LYS A 105 -14.63 -5.55 1.28
N LEU A 106 -13.63 -4.93 0.68
CA LEU A 106 -13.77 -4.32 -0.65
C LEU A 106 -14.16 -5.42 -1.65
N PRO A 107 -15.26 -5.25 -2.40
CA PRO A 107 -15.69 -6.25 -3.36
C PRO A 107 -14.75 -6.27 -4.56
N ASN A 108 -14.67 -7.43 -5.22
CA ASN A 108 -14.13 -7.54 -6.57
C ASN A 108 -12.66 -7.10 -6.71
N ILE A 109 -11.78 -7.46 -5.77
CA ILE A 109 -10.33 -7.34 -6.00
C ILE A 109 -9.86 -8.62 -6.69
N ARG A 110 -9.17 -8.48 -7.83
CA ARG A 110 -8.70 -9.62 -8.62
C ARG A 110 -7.37 -10.16 -8.10
N LYS A 111 -6.41 -9.28 -7.82
CA LYS A 111 -5.09 -9.60 -7.30
C LYS A 111 -4.65 -8.61 -6.23
N ILE A 112 -3.86 -9.12 -5.29
CA ILE A 112 -3.02 -8.30 -4.42
C ILE A 112 -1.59 -8.74 -4.70
N LEU A 113 -0.84 -7.89 -5.37
CA LEU A 113 0.54 -8.10 -5.76
C LEU A 113 1.46 -7.39 -4.77
N ASN A 114 2.45 -8.09 -4.25
CA ASN A 114 3.43 -7.56 -3.30
C ASN A 114 4.77 -7.36 -3.99
N LEU A 115 5.27 -6.13 -3.96
CA LEU A 115 6.65 -5.79 -4.26
C LEU A 115 7.46 -5.78 -2.97
N GLN A 116 8.65 -6.36 -2.99
CA GLN A 116 9.58 -6.28 -1.88
C GLN A 116 11.01 -6.49 -2.37
N ALA A 117 11.98 -5.87 -1.70
CA ALA A 117 13.39 -6.07 -1.97
C ALA A 117 14.03 -6.82 -0.81
N LYS A 118 14.46 -8.06 -1.06
CA LYS A 118 15.04 -8.97 -0.07
C LYS A 118 16.50 -9.23 -0.36
N GLY A 119 17.30 -9.18 0.70
CA GLY A 119 18.73 -9.46 0.69
C GLY A 119 19.04 -10.92 0.97
N ASP A 120 20.11 -11.41 0.39
CA ASP A 120 20.74 -12.67 0.76
C ASP A 120 21.80 -12.49 1.86
N LYS A 121 22.48 -13.58 2.23
CA LYS A 121 23.52 -13.57 3.27
C LYS A 121 24.81 -12.83 2.84
N TRP A 122 24.97 -12.55 1.55
CA TRP A 122 26.14 -11.90 0.96
C TRP A 122 25.87 -10.42 0.62
N GLY A 123 24.72 -9.89 1.03
CA GLY A 123 24.34 -8.50 0.82
C GLY A 123 23.85 -8.19 -0.59
N ASN A 124 23.56 -9.20 -1.43
CA ASN A 124 22.88 -8.98 -2.71
C ASN A 124 21.38 -8.89 -2.48
N PHE A 125 20.74 -7.91 -3.10
CA PHE A 125 19.31 -7.71 -3.01
C PHE A 125 18.61 -8.04 -4.32
N ALA A 126 17.42 -8.63 -4.21
CA ALA A 126 16.54 -8.86 -5.34
C ALA A 126 15.16 -8.29 -5.05
N LEU A 127 14.61 -7.59 -6.05
CA LEU A 127 13.22 -7.15 -6.08
C LEU A 127 12.34 -8.29 -6.55
N THR A 128 11.36 -8.70 -5.75
CA THR A 128 10.37 -9.72 -6.12
C THR A 128 8.98 -9.12 -6.25
N LEU A 129 8.22 -9.63 -7.22
CA LEU A 129 6.78 -9.43 -7.37
C LEU A 129 6.08 -10.73 -7.02
N GLU A 130 5.15 -10.71 -6.06
CA GLU A 130 4.48 -11.90 -5.52
C GLU A 130 2.95 -11.76 -5.54
N ASP A 131 2.23 -12.85 -5.80
CA ASP A 131 0.77 -12.91 -5.65
C ASP A 131 0.40 -13.30 -4.21
N MET A 132 -0.02 -12.31 -3.42
CA MET A 132 -0.37 -12.52 -2.02
C MET A 132 -1.63 -13.37 -1.85
N LEU A 133 -2.48 -13.49 -2.87
CA LEU A 133 -3.67 -14.34 -2.83
C LEU A 133 -3.36 -15.80 -3.17
N LYS A 134 -2.17 -16.07 -3.72
CA LYS A 134 -1.68 -17.43 -4.04
C LYS A 134 -0.47 -17.79 -3.19
N ASN A 135 -0.60 -17.71 -1.87
CA ASN A 135 0.47 -18.06 -0.91
C ASN A 135 1.82 -17.37 -1.20
N ASN A 136 1.78 -16.10 -1.59
CA ASN A 136 2.95 -15.31 -1.94
C ASN A 136 3.78 -15.93 -3.09
N LYS A 137 3.11 -16.54 -4.07
CA LYS A 137 3.78 -17.10 -5.26
C LYS A 137 4.58 -16.01 -5.97
N ILE A 138 5.88 -16.23 -6.12
CA ILE A 138 6.76 -15.35 -6.91
C ILE A 138 6.34 -15.38 -8.39
N ILE A 139 6.16 -14.20 -8.95
CA ILE A 139 5.76 -13.94 -10.34
C ILE A 139 6.98 -13.55 -11.16
N HIS A 140 7.81 -12.67 -10.61
CA HIS A 140 8.98 -12.11 -11.28
C HIS A 140 10.02 -11.66 -10.25
N THR A 141 11.29 -11.69 -10.63
CA THR A 141 12.42 -11.27 -9.80
C THR A 141 13.41 -10.48 -10.63
N ILE A 142 13.96 -9.41 -10.05
CA ILE A 142 15.00 -8.55 -10.64
C ILE A 142 16.15 -8.45 -9.64
N ASN A 143 17.39 -8.65 -10.10
CA ASN A 143 18.57 -8.45 -9.27
C ASN A 143 18.87 -6.95 -9.13
N LEU A 144 19.01 -6.45 -7.90
CA LEU A 144 19.36 -5.07 -7.58
C LEU A 144 20.85 -4.89 -7.25
N GLY A 145 21.61 -5.99 -7.15
CA GLY A 145 23.02 -5.99 -6.80
C GLY A 145 23.29 -5.86 -5.30
N GLN A 146 24.53 -5.56 -4.96
CA GLN A 146 24.96 -5.42 -3.56
C GLN A 146 24.56 -4.08 -2.96
N VAL A 147 24.08 -4.11 -1.72
CA VAL A 147 23.79 -2.91 -0.94
C VAL A 147 24.46 -3.05 0.43
N ASN A 148 25.27 -2.05 0.80
CA ASN A 148 25.90 -2.01 2.11
C ASN A 148 24.90 -1.51 3.17
N LYS A 149 24.15 -2.45 3.75
CA LYS A 149 23.15 -2.17 4.79
C LYS A 149 23.14 -3.26 5.85
N ARG A 150 22.80 -2.88 7.09
CA ARG A 150 22.42 -3.82 8.15
C ARG A 150 20.95 -4.25 7.97
N GLY A 151 20.74 -5.53 7.67
CA GLY A 151 19.42 -6.17 7.56
C GLY A 151 19.12 -6.70 6.16
N ASN A 152 18.17 -7.65 6.07
CA ASN A 152 17.91 -8.41 4.84
C ASN A 152 16.73 -7.86 4.03
N MET A 153 16.31 -6.62 4.28
CA MET A 153 15.23 -5.95 3.55
C MET A 153 15.58 -4.50 3.26
N LEU A 154 15.31 -4.07 2.03
CA LEU A 154 15.29 -2.66 1.69
C LEU A 154 13.87 -2.12 1.93
N GLY A 155 13.79 -0.99 2.61
CA GLY A 155 12.60 -0.15 2.65
C GLY A 155 12.30 0.42 1.28
N LEU A 156 11.10 1.00 1.13
CA LEU A 156 10.64 1.53 -0.15
C LEU A 156 11.58 2.62 -0.70
N ALA A 157 11.96 3.58 0.15
CA ALA A 157 12.89 4.65 -0.23
C ALA A 157 14.29 4.12 -0.57
N GLU A 158 14.81 3.18 0.21
CA GLU A 158 16.14 2.59 -0.05
C GLU A 158 16.17 1.81 -1.38
N ALA A 159 15.14 0.99 -1.63
CA ALA A 159 15.02 0.26 -2.89
C ALA A 159 14.85 1.21 -4.08
N HIS A 160 14.08 2.28 -3.90
CA HIS A 160 13.91 3.30 -4.91
C HIS A 160 15.25 4.01 -5.22
N ASN A 161 15.98 4.45 -4.20
CA ASN A 161 17.26 5.15 -4.39
C ASN A 161 18.32 4.25 -5.02
N GLN A 162 18.34 2.96 -4.66
CA GLN A 162 19.20 1.96 -5.30
C GLN A 162 18.94 1.80 -6.80
N ILE A 163 17.69 2.01 -7.25
CA ILE A 163 17.30 1.85 -8.65
C ILE A 163 17.46 3.16 -9.43
N PHE A 164 17.17 4.30 -8.81
CA PHE A 164 16.99 5.58 -9.50
C PHE A 164 18.04 6.66 -9.14
N ASN A 165 19.09 6.35 -8.38
CA ASN A 165 20.20 7.27 -8.03
C ASN A 165 19.72 8.68 -7.61
N ASP A 166 18.85 8.75 -6.60
CA ASP A 166 18.37 9.99 -5.95
C ASP A 166 17.65 11.03 -6.84
N GLN A 167 17.10 10.63 -8.00
CA GLN A 167 16.38 11.56 -8.91
C GLN A 167 15.07 12.16 -8.37
N HIS A 168 14.62 11.77 -7.18
CA HIS A 168 13.38 12.25 -6.59
C HIS A 168 13.67 12.88 -5.23
N THR A 169 13.43 14.18 -5.10
CA THR A 169 13.51 14.89 -3.82
C THR A 169 12.33 14.44 -2.94
N ILE A 170 12.57 13.49 -2.04
CA ILE A 170 11.56 13.03 -1.08
C ILE A 170 11.45 14.10 0.01
N THR A 171 10.49 15.01 -0.14
CA THR A 171 10.30 16.14 0.79
C THR A 171 9.66 15.74 2.12
N HIS A 172 8.94 14.61 2.17
CA HIS A 172 8.30 14.13 3.40
C HIS A 172 8.37 12.61 3.52
N CYS A 173 9.22 12.12 4.44
CA CYS A 173 9.07 10.75 4.95
C CYS A 173 7.68 10.61 5.59
N HIS A 174 7.00 9.48 5.33
CA HIS A 174 5.69 9.11 5.92
C HIS A 174 4.42 9.76 5.33
N ASP A 175 4.48 10.25 4.09
CA ASP A 175 3.29 10.60 3.32
C ASP A 175 2.82 9.40 2.45
N PRO A 176 1.58 8.90 2.62
CA PRO A 176 1.08 7.76 1.84
C PRO A 176 0.99 8.04 0.34
N ILE A 177 0.85 9.30 -0.10
CA ILE A 177 0.88 9.64 -1.53
C ILE A 177 2.29 9.40 -2.08
N THR A 178 3.31 9.86 -1.36
CA THR A 178 4.72 9.61 -1.70
C THR A 178 5.01 8.11 -1.80
N ASP A 179 4.53 7.30 -0.85
CA ASP A 179 4.71 5.85 -0.89
C ASP A 179 4.06 5.21 -2.14
N VAL A 180 2.87 5.68 -2.55
CA VAL A 180 2.23 5.22 -3.80
C VAL A 180 3.07 5.60 -5.01
N ILE A 181 3.63 6.80 -5.05
CA ILE A 181 4.48 7.27 -6.15
C ILE A 181 5.75 6.42 -6.26
N LEU A 182 6.47 6.21 -5.16
CA LEU A 182 7.70 5.40 -5.15
C LEU A 182 7.41 3.95 -5.53
N THR A 183 6.31 3.37 -5.01
CA THR A 183 5.88 2.01 -5.37
C THR A 183 5.58 1.92 -6.87
N ARG A 184 4.91 2.92 -7.44
CA ARG A 184 4.63 2.99 -8.88
C ARG A 184 5.92 3.07 -9.70
N CYS A 185 6.90 3.89 -9.30
CA CYS A 185 8.19 4.00 -10.00
C CYS A 185 8.90 2.65 -10.05
N ILE A 186 8.99 1.96 -8.92
CA ILE A 186 9.61 0.62 -8.86
C ILE A 186 8.80 -0.40 -9.68
N PHE A 187 7.47 -0.34 -9.63
CA PHE A 187 6.63 -1.26 -10.40
C PHE A 187 6.80 -1.09 -11.92
N ASN A 188 7.03 0.14 -12.40
CA ASN A 188 7.34 0.38 -13.81
C ASN A 188 8.58 -0.38 -14.28
N ILE A 189 9.62 -0.49 -13.45
CA ILE A 189 10.81 -1.30 -13.75
C ILE A 189 10.45 -2.78 -13.86
N VAL A 190 9.58 -3.26 -12.97
CA VAL A 190 9.07 -4.64 -13.03
C VAL A 190 8.29 -4.90 -14.30
N ILE A 191 7.41 -3.98 -14.71
CA ILE A 191 6.64 -4.09 -15.95
C ILE A 191 7.58 -4.14 -17.16
N ASN A 192 8.57 -3.26 -17.21
CA ASN A 192 9.52 -3.17 -18.32
C ASN A 192 10.40 -4.44 -18.41
N SER A 193 10.82 -4.99 -17.28
CA SER A 193 11.61 -6.22 -17.22
C SER A 193 10.79 -7.48 -17.53
N MET A 194 9.58 -7.58 -17.00
CA MET A 194 8.71 -8.77 -17.17
C MET A 194 8.02 -8.80 -18.54
N GLY A 195 7.80 -7.62 -19.15
CA GLY A 195 6.95 -7.41 -20.30
C GLY A 195 5.48 -7.23 -19.91
N SER A 196 4.87 -6.13 -20.34
CA SER A 196 3.48 -5.75 -20.01
C SER A 196 2.46 -6.82 -20.37
N LEU A 197 2.63 -7.49 -21.52
CA LEU A 197 1.74 -8.57 -21.97
C LEU A 197 1.78 -9.79 -21.04
N LYS A 198 2.96 -10.13 -20.51
CA LYS A 198 3.15 -11.27 -19.60
C LYS A 198 2.44 -10.99 -18.27
N LEU A 199 2.61 -9.78 -17.74
CA LEU A 199 1.90 -9.32 -16.53
C LEU A 199 0.38 -9.32 -16.74
N PHE A 200 -0.09 -8.75 -17.85
CA PHE A 200 -1.52 -8.73 -18.19
C PHE A 200 -2.14 -10.14 -18.23
N ARG A 201 -1.46 -11.09 -18.91
CA ARG A 201 -1.88 -12.50 -18.96
C ARG A 201 -1.89 -13.13 -17.57
N TYR A 202 -0.93 -12.80 -16.70
CA TYR A 202 -0.92 -13.28 -15.32
C TYR A 202 -2.12 -12.76 -14.54
N CYS A 203 -2.38 -11.45 -14.58
CA CYS A 203 -3.48 -10.82 -13.86
C CYS A 203 -4.85 -11.31 -14.34
N ARG A 204 -5.02 -11.55 -15.66
CA ARG A 204 -6.25 -12.17 -16.18
C ARG A 204 -6.46 -13.63 -15.76
N LYS A 205 -5.40 -14.36 -15.39
CA LYS A 205 -5.50 -15.72 -14.87
C LYS A 205 -5.82 -15.70 -13.37
N GLY A 206 -7.11 -15.51 -13.04
CA GLY A 206 -7.62 -15.60 -11.67
C GLY A 206 -9.14 -15.54 -11.59
N LYS A 207 -9.73 -16.26 -10.63
CA LYS A 207 -11.12 -16.03 -10.22
C LYS A 207 -11.16 -14.73 -9.39
N VAL A 208 -12.16 -13.89 -9.63
CA VAL A 208 -12.40 -12.68 -8.83
C VAL A 208 -12.76 -13.09 -7.40
N LEU A 209 -12.20 -12.41 -6.39
CA LEU A 209 -12.65 -12.60 -5.01
C LEU A 209 -14.06 -12.02 -4.86
N ASN A 210 -15.06 -12.90 -4.94
CA ASN A 210 -16.42 -12.57 -4.56
C ASN A 210 -16.52 -12.68 -3.04
N ASN A 211 -16.58 -11.54 -2.35
CA ASN A 211 -17.05 -11.51 -0.96
C ASN A 211 -18.57 -11.61 -0.95
N THR A 212 -19.13 -12.73 -1.40
CA THR A 212 -20.52 -13.08 -1.10
C THR A 212 -20.58 -13.40 0.38
N SER A 213 -21.03 -12.43 1.17
CA SER A 213 -21.50 -12.69 2.51
C SER A 213 -22.73 -13.59 2.35
N ASN A 214 -22.62 -14.85 2.74
CA ASN A 214 -23.80 -15.69 2.94
C ASN A 214 -24.66 -14.98 3.99
N ILE A 215 -25.77 -14.39 3.53
CA ILE A 215 -26.88 -14.03 4.36
C ILE A 215 -27.54 -15.36 4.75
N LYS A 216 -27.34 -15.75 6.00
CA LYS A 216 -28.28 -16.59 6.76
C LYS A 216 -28.55 -15.86 8.06
#